data_AF-A0AAW6G361-F1
#
_entry.id   AF-A0AAW6G361-F1
#
_cell.length_a   1.000
_cell.length_b   1.000
_cell.length_c   1.000
_cell.angle_alpha   90.00
_cell.angle_beta   90.00
_cell.angle_gamma   90.00
#
_symmetry.space_group_name_H-M   'P 1'
#
loop_
_entity.id
_entity.type
_entity.pdbx_description
1 polymer ?
#
loop_
_entity_poly.entity_id
_entity_poly.type
_entity_poly.pdbx_seq_one_letter_code
_entity_poly.pdbx_strand_id
1 'polypeptide(L)'
;MTDWNQVEATVSIGGSECKFTTIYLKQVFNGHHVFDIGVLCPPLPGENVWYNERESMIAMQGQSVVIRMKHVISGDESIFKGIITEIGMDGERGVSGTIHYRGCSPTVLLESGKTMDSFMDYTLSAIVGEVVKNYGNGVEIVNKPLFNEQIPYVQMHEETGYEFLRRIAYQYGEWFYYDGQKLHFGNPQKDKNETVTYDVELETVSFGSRIAPFHYSRHDYMAEDDRPLYADDSARVNGINTYLANAIRTSESIYQSPTTLYNKAIVGHPVHMNRLLEFEKGRDTASLVWLRGKSKTCRVRIGEPIAVKIPASMCNRRDLGQYRVMSVIHEVDKNGVYSNTFEGIPASMERIPVNNVVIPEAHPMLAKVISNADPESQGRVKVQFVW
;
A
#
# COMPACT_ATOMS: atom_id res chain seq x y z
N MET A 1 16.96 34.24 -7.55
CA MET A 1 15.69 34.15 -6.80
C MET A 1 15.87 32.98 -5.84
N THR A 2 15.75 33.19 -4.53
CA THR A 2 15.96 32.12 -3.53
C THR A 2 14.83 31.10 -3.66
N ASP A 3 15.14 29.83 -3.86
CA ASP A 3 14.12 28.78 -3.86
C ASP A 3 13.72 28.46 -2.41
N TRP A 4 12.50 28.85 -2.04
CA TRP A 4 11.97 28.67 -0.68
C TRP A 4 11.54 27.23 -0.38
N ASN A 5 11.57 26.35 -1.38
CA ASN A 5 11.16 24.95 -1.27
C ASN A 5 12.33 23.97 -1.34
N GLN A 6 13.56 24.42 -1.04
CA GLN A 6 14.74 23.58 -1.03
C GLN A 6 14.60 22.43 -0.03
N VAL A 7 14.95 21.22 -0.48
CA VAL A 7 14.96 19.99 0.32
C VAL A 7 16.38 19.43 0.31
N GLU A 8 16.91 19.13 1.50
CA GLU A 8 18.17 18.44 1.68
C GLU A 8 17.90 16.97 1.99
N ALA A 9 18.65 16.08 1.33
CA ALA A 9 18.53 14.64 1.55
C ALA A 9 19.79 14.08 2.22
N THR A 10 19.61 13.15 3.15
CA THR A 10 20.69 12.35 3.74
C THR A 10 20.35 10.87 3.71
N VAL A 11 21.38 10.04 3.62
CA VAL A 11 21.27 8.58 3.62
C VAL A 11 22.11 8.03 4.77
N SER A 12 21.57 7.07 5.49
CA SER A 12 22.34 6.24 6.43
C SER A 12 22.15 4.78 6.12
N ILE A 13 23.23 4.01 6.13
CA ILE A 13 23.23 2.55 5.91
C ILE A 13 23.89 1.89 7.11
N GLY A 14 23.22 0.91 7.71
CA GLY A 14 23.72 0.23 8.93
C GLY A 14 23.94 1.19 10.11
N GLY A 15 23.20 2.31 10.15
CA GLY A 15 23.31 3.36 11.17
C GLY A 15 24.43 4.38 10.95
N SER A 16 25.25 4.23 9.90
CA SER A 16 26.30 5.19 9.54
C SER A 16 25.88 6.04 8.35
N GLU A 17 26.22 7.33 8.37
CA GLU A 17 25.95 8.22 7.24
C GLU A 17 26.70 7.75 5.98
N CYS A 18 26.00 7.73 4.85
CA CYS A 18 26.52 7.27 3.58
C CYS A 18 26.42 8.40 2.54
N LYS A 19 27.50 8.63 1.80
CA LYS A 19 27.48 9.55 0.67
C LYS A 19 26.64 8.97 -0.46
N PHE A 20 25.94 9.83 -1.19
CA PHE A 20 25.19 9.45 -2.38
C PHE A 20 25.31 10.52 -3.46
N THR A 21 24.94 10.15 -4.68
CA THR A 21 24.85 11.02 -5.84
C THR A 21 23.42 11.10 -6.36
N THR A 22 22.68 9.99 -6.33
CA THR A 22 21.27 9.95 -6.74
C THR A 22 20.44 9.15 -5.76
N ILE A 23 19.18 9.52 -5.61
CA ILE A 23 18.18 8.74 -4.88
C ILE A 23 16.98 8.56 -5.79
N TYR A 24 16.48 7.34 -5.90
CA TYR A 24 15.15 7.01 -6.39
C TYR A 24 14.43 6.24 -5.29
N LEU A 25 13.23 6.67 -4.91
CA LEU A 25 12.40 6.00 -3.92
C LEU A 25 10.94 6.03 -4.36
N LYS A 26 10.37 4.87 -4.66
CA LYS A 26 8.96 4.70 -5.02
C LYS A 26 8.20 4.09 -3.85
N GLN A 27 7.23 4.84 -3.35
CA GLN A 27 6.31 4.43 -2.29
C GLN A 27 4.91 4.27 -2.87
N VAL A 28 4.23 3.18 -2.51
CA VAL A 28 2.92 2.82 -3.05
C VAL A 28 2.07 2.18 -1.96
N PHE A 29 0.78 2.48 -1.98
CA PHE A 29 -0.19 1.79 -1.15
C PHE A 29 -0.36 0.33 -1.63
N ASN A 30 -0.58 -0.62 -0.71
CA ASN A 30 -0.78 -2.05 -1.00
C ASN A 30 0.34 -2.70 -1.86
N GLY A 31 1.57 -2.21 -1.74
CA GLY A 31 2.74 -2.80 -2.38
C GLY A 31 4.02 -2.56 -1.59
N HIS A 32 5.10 -3.23 -1.98
CA HIS A 32 6.42 -2.93 -1.46
C HIS A 32 6.93 -1.60 -2.02
N HIS A 33 7.55 -0.80 -1.16
CA HIS A 33 8.30 0.35 -1.61
C HIS A 33 9.64 -0.14 -2.14
N VAL A 34 10.19 0.53 -3.15
CA VAL A 34 11.48 0.19 -3.74
C VAL A 34 12.36 1.43 -3.80
N PHE A 35 13.65 1.26 -3.59
CA PHE A 35 14.62 2.35 -3.68
C PHE A 35 15.89 1.93 -4.41
N ASP A 36 16.57 2.92 -4.97
CA ASP A 36 17.93 2.83 -5.50
C ASP A 36 18.72 4.06 -5.06
N ILE A 37 19.85 3.84 -4.39
CA ILE A 37 20.78 4.88 -3.98
C ILE A 37 22.06 4.67 -4.78
N GLY A 38 22.32 5.62 -5.68
CA GLY A 38 23.50 5.61 -6.55
C GLY A 38 24.64 6.43 -5.94
N VAL A 39 25.84 5.85 -5.90
CA VAL A 39 27.07 6.52 -5.48
C VAL A 39 28.04 6.54 -6.65
N LEU A 40 28.24 7.71 -7.25
CA LEU A 40 29.16 7.88 -8.36
C LEU A 40 30.61 7.80 -7.84
N CYS A 41 31.37 6.84 -8.36
CA CYS A 41 32.79 6.69 -8.04
C CYS A 41 33.63 7.61 -8.93
N PRO A 42 34.53 8.43 -8.35
CA PRO A 42 35.45 9.25 -9.13
C PRO A 42 36.33 8.40 -10.05
N PRO A 43 36.63 8.82 -11.29
CA PRO A 43 37.52 8.09 -12.19
C PRO A 43 39.00 8.29 -11.83
N LEU A 44 39.35 8.21 -10.55
CA LEU A 44 40.70 8.40 -10.02
C LEU A 44 41.32 7.05 -9.61
N PRO A 45 42.66 6.88 -9.72
CA PRO A 45 43.33 5.69 -9.22
C PRO A 45 43.05 5.46 -7.74
N GLY A 46 42.59 4.27 -7.37
CA GLY A 46 42.23 3.91 -5.99
C GLY A 46 40.81 4.29 -5.55
N GLU A 47 40.08 5.11 -6.32
CA GLU A 47 38.73 5.57 -5.97
C GLU A 47 37.66 5.14 -6.98
N ASN A 48 38.10 4.66 -8.15
CA ASN A 48 37.18 4.28 -9.21
C ASN A 48 36.36 3.03 -8.86
N VAL A 49 35.25 2.82 -9.59
CA VAL A 49 34.24 1.81 -9.23
C VAL A 49 34.85 0.40 -9.07
N TRP A 50 35.89 0.09 -9.84
CA TRP A 50 36.52 -1.22 -9.89
C TRP A 50 37.48 -1.51 -8.72
N TYR A 51 37.82 -0.51 -7.90
CA TYR A 51 38.59 -0.70 -6.67
C TYR A 51 37.72 -1.17 -5.48
N ASN A 52 36.41 -1.26 -5.65
CA ASN A 52 35.51 -1.73 -4.58
C ASN A 52 35.50 -3.26 -4.54
N GLU A 53 35.85 -3.81 -3.38
CA GLU A 53 35.84 -5.26 -3.14
C GLU A 53 34.41 -5.80 -3.15
N ARG A 54 34.18 -6.84 -3.96
CA ARG A 54 32.84 -7.37 -4.24
C ARG A 54 32.25 -8.03 -3.00
N GLU A 55 33.07 -8.71 -2.21
CA GLU A 55 32.70 -9.35 -0.96
C GLU A 55 32.23 -8.31 0.08
N SER A 56 32.95 -7.18 0.18
CA SER A 56 32.55 -6.07 1.06
C SER A 56 31.25 -5.43 0.60
N MET A 57 31.03 -5.32 -0.70
CA MET A 57 29.77 -4.84 -1.26
C MET A 57 28.61 -5.79 -0.96
N ILE A 58 28.79 -7.10 -1.18
CA ILE A 58 27.78 -8.13 -0.88
C ILE A 58 27.42 -8.12 0.60
N ALA A 59 28.38 -7.89 1.50
CA ALA A 59 28.13 -7.80 2.94
C ALA A 59 27.20 -6.65 3.37
N MET A 60 26.89 -5.71 2.46
CA MET A 60 25.91 -4.63 2.70
C MET A 60 24.46 -5.10 2.54
N GLN A 61 24.21 -6.27 1.94
CA GLN A 61 22.87 -6.85 1.87
C GLN A 61 22.29 -7.09 3.26
N GLY A 62 20.98 -6.87 3.42
CA GLY A 62 20.29 -6.98 4.70
C GLY A 62 20.52 -5.81 5.66
N GLN A 63 21.44 -4.88 5.37
CA GLN A 63 21.61 -3.68 6.19
C GLN A 63 20.39 -2.77 6.10
N SER A 64 20.08 -2.12 7.22
CA SER A 64 19.02 -1.12 7.27
C SER A 64 19.44 0.16 6.55
N VAL A 65 18.47 0.81 5.91
CA VAL A 65 18.65 2.09 5.21
C VAL A 65 17.70 3.11 5.79
N VAL A 66 18.18 4.32 6.02
CA VAL A 66 17.35 5.48 6.34
C VAL A 66 17.60 6.56 5.30
N ILE A 67 16.56 6.92 4.55
CA ILE A 67 16.57 8.07 3.65
C ILE A 67 15.76 9.17 4.34
N ARG A 68 16.39 10.33 4.58
CA ARG A 68 15.75 11.49 5.20
C ARG A 68 15.76 12.63 4.20
N MET A 69 14.60 13.23 3.96
CA MET A 69 14.42 14.41 3.13
C MET A 69 13.87 15.51 4.01
N LYS A 70 14.60 16.61 4.16
CA LYS A 70 14.26 17.70 5.07
C LYS A 70 14.07 19.00 4.31
N HIS A 71 12.92 19.62 4.49
CA HIS A 71 12.65 20.95 3.97
C HIS A 71 13.47 21.97 4.75
N VAL A 72 14.34 22.71 4.07
CA VAL A 72 15.39 23.55 4.71
C VAL A 72 14.79 24.62 5.62
N ILE A 73 13.68 25.22 5.21
CA ILE A 73 13.11 26.40 5.90
C ILE A 73 12.17 26.00 7.04
N SER A 74 11.22 25.10 6.75
CA SER A 74 10.23 24.69 7.76
C SER A 74 10.76 23.61 8.71
N GLY A 75 11.81 22.89 8.31
CA GLY A 75 12.32 21.75 9.05
C GLY A 75 11.44 20.50 8.96
N ASP A 76 10.35 20.51 8.19
CA ASP A 76 9.52 19.31 7.95
C ASP A 76 10.34 18.22 7.28
N GLU A 77 10.08 16.97 7.65
CA GLU A 77 10.85 15.82 7.16
C GLU A 77 9.95 14.76 6.51
N SER A 78 10.44 14.10 5.47
CA SER A 78 9.99 12.79 5.03
C SER A 78 11.09 11.79 5.35
N ILE A 79 10.74 10.69 6.02
CA ILE A 79 11.70 9.67 6.46
C ILE A 79 11.22 8.33 5.91
N PHE A 80 12.12 7.65 5.21
CA PHE A 80 11.92 6.28 4.77
C PHE A 80 12.96 5.36 5.42
N LYS A 81 12.49 4.23 5.93
CA LYS A 81 13.29 3.12 6.45
C LYS A 81 13.13 1.93 5.53
N GLY A 82 14.24 1.38 5.08
CA GLY A 82 14.30 0.26 4.16
C GLY A 82 15.33 -0.78 4.56
N ILE A 83 15.44 -1.80 3.73
CA ILE A 83 16.45 -2.84 3.81
C ILE A 83 17.08 -3.03 2.44
N ILE A 84 18.40 -3.16 2.37
CA ILE A 84 19.10 -3.48 1.13
C ILE A 84 18.82 -4.93 0.76
N THR A 85 18.29 -5.16 -0.44
CA THR A 85 18.06 -6.51 -0.98
C THR A 85 19.01 -6.82 -2.12
N GLU A 86 19.57 -5.80 -2.77
CA GLU A 86 20.46 -5.96 -3.91
C GLU A 86 21.57 -4.90 -3.88
N ILE A 87 22.79 -5.32 -4.22
CA ILE A 87 23.94 -4.45 -4.41
C ILE A 87 24.46 -4.64 -5.83
N GLY A 88 24.69 -3.54 -6.53
CA GLY A 88 25.22 -3.56 -7.89
C GLY A 88 26.37 -2.56 -8.09
N MET A 89 27.17 -2.79 -9.12
CA MET A 89 28.08 -1.80 -9.67
C MET A 89 27.92 -1.74 -11.19
N ASP A 90 27.88 -0.54 -11.73
CA ASP A 90 27.80 -0.29 -13.16
C ASP A 90 29.02 0.51 -13.60
N GLY A 91 29.71 0.06 -14.64
CA GLY A 91 30.80 0.78 -15.27
C GLY A 91 30.31 1.58 -16.47
N GLU A 92 30.72 2.85 -16.58
CA GLU A 92 30.40 3.69 -17.72
C GLU A 92 31.70 4.26 -18.33
N ARG A 93 32.01 3.86 -19.57
CA ARG A 93 33.16 4.39 -20.35
C ARG A 93 34.50 4.33 -19.59
N GLY A 94 34.96 3.12 -19.26
CA GLY A 94 36.27 2.88 -18.68
C GLY A 94 36.20 2.74 -17.15
N VAL A 95 36.89 3.62 -16.42
CA VAL A 95 37.01 3.53 -14.96
C VAL A 95 35.89 4.25 -14.20
N SER A 96 35.11 5.11 -14.85
CA SER A 96 33.95 5.72 -14.21
C SER A 96 32.87 4.68 -13.96
N GLY A 97 32.10 4.85 -12.89
CA GLY A 97 30.98 3.97 -12.60
C GLY A 97 30.23 4.34 -11.34
N THR A 98 29.15 3.64 -11.08
CA THR A 98 28.23 3.90 -9.98
C THR A 98 28.03 2.62 -9.17
N ILE A 99 28.08 2.75 -7.84
CA ILE A 99 27.62 1.69 -6.93
C ILE A 99 26.15 1.93 -6.62
N HIS A 100 25.35 0.88 -6.68
CA HIS A 100 23.92 0.91 -6.42
C HIS A 100 23.59 0.13 -5.15
N TYR A 101 22.97 0.82 -4.19
CA TYR A 101 22.34 0.20 -3.03
C TYR A 101 20.83 0.15 -3.27
N ARG A 102 20.33 -1.01 -3.69
CA ARG A 102 18.93 -1.22 -4.05
C ARG A 102 18.22 -2.02 -2.97
N GLY A 103 16.96 -1.71 -2.75
CA GLY A 103 16.22 -2.36 -1.69
C GLY A 103 14.75 -2.03 -1.65
N CYS A 104 14.12 -2.54 -0.60
CA CYS A 104 12.68 -2.45 -0.42
C CYS A 104 12.33 -1.91 0.98
N SER A 105 11.05 -1.58 1.19
CA SER A 105 10.50 -1.49 2.54
C SER A 105 10.62 -2.85 3.27
N PRO A 106 10.71 -2.87 4.61
CA PRO A 106 10.79 -4.11 5.40
C PRO A 106 9.64 -5.10 5.13
N THR A 107 8.53 -4.64 4.54
CA THR A 107 7.44 -5.51 4.07
C THR A 107 7.90 -6.68 3.19
N VAL A 108 9.02 -6.57 2.48
CA VAL A 108 9.57 -7.68 1.67
C VAL A 108 9.94 -8.90 2.53
N LEU A 109 10.20 -8.70 3.83
CA LEU A 109 10.53 -9.78 4.75
C LEU A 109 9.34 -10.71 5.05
N LEU A 110 8.12 -10.31 4.69
CA LEU A 110 6.93 -11.15 4.72
C LEU A 110 6.80 -12.09 3.50
N GLU A 111 7.73 -11.97 2.52
CA GLU A 111 7.82 -12.83 1.34
C GLU A 111 8.71 -14.06 1.58
N SER A 112 8.67 -14.63 2.79
CA SER A 112 9.55 -15.73 3.25
C SER A 112 9.38 -17.07 2.50
N GLY A 113 8.42 -17.13 1.59
CA GLY A 113 8.03 -18.32 0.83
C GLY A 113 6.53 -18.55 0.94
N LYS A 114 5.96 -19.20 -0.08
CA LYS A 114 4.54 -19.59 -0.06
C LYS A 114 4.35 -20.76 0.89
N THR A 115 3.31 -20.69 1.73
CA THR A 115 2.97 -21.75 2.69
C THR A 115 1.47 -21.97 2.76
N MET A 116 1.07 -23.02 3.48
CA MET A 116 -0.30 -23.23 3.90
C MET A 116 -0.41 -23.07 5.42
N ASP A 117 -1.47 -22.44 5.88
CA ASP A 117 -1.81 -22.30 7.30
C ASP A 117 -3.32 -22.10 7.45
N SER A 118 -3.86 -22.27 8.66
CA SER A 118 -5.28 -22.01 8.92
C SER A 118 -5.54 -21.44 10.29
N PHE A 119 -6.52 -20.54 10.34
CA PHE A 119 -6.93 -19.83 11.54
C PHE A 119 -8.41 -20.10 11.78
N MET A 120 -8.74 -20.56 12.98
CA MET A 120 -10.10 -20.93 13.39
C MET A 120 -10.54 -20.10 14.59
N ASP A 121 -11.71 -19.46 14.49
CA ASP A 121 -12.31 -18.64 15.55
C ASP A 121 -11.46 -17.44 16.00
N TYR A 122 -10.66 -16.90 15.08
CA TYR A 122 -9.78 -15.76 15.34
C TYR A 122 -10.41 -14.43 14.92
N THR A 123 -10.02 -13.35 15.58
CA THR A 123 -10.22 -11.99 15.02
C THR A 123 -9.16 -11.66 13.98
N LEU A 124 -9.41 -10.70 13.09
CA LEU A 124 -8.36 -10.23 12.16
C LEU A 124 -7.10 -9.79 12.87
N SER A 125 -7.22 -9.09 14.00
CA SER A 125 -6.07 -8.65 14.77
C SER A 125 -5.22 -9.84 15.24
N ALA A 126 -5.86 -10.91 15.71
CA ALA A 126 -5.15 -12.12 16.13
C ALA A 126 -4.44 -12.80 14.94
N ILE A 127 -5.13 -12.93 13.79
CA ILE A 127 -4.55 -13.51 12.56
C ILE A 127 -3.32 -12.72 12.12
N VAL A 128 -3.44 -11.40 12.01
CA VAL A 128 -2.34 -10.51 11.59
C VAL A 128 -1.14 -10.64 12.54
N GLY A 129 -1.40 -10.70 13.85
CA GLY A 129 -0.35 -10.88 14.86
C GLY A 129 0.39 -12.21 14.72
N GLU A 130 -0.34 -13.30 14.47
CA GLU A 130 0.25 -14.62 14.28
C GLU A 130 1.07 -14.72 12.98
N VAL A 131 0.55 -14.18 11.87
CA VAL A 131 1.26 -14.17 10.59
C VAL A 131 2.55 -13.37 10.67
N VAL A 132 2.53 -12.18 11.26
CA VAL A 132 3.74 -11.35 11.40
C VAL A 132 4.76 -12.00 12.33
N LYS A 133 4.30 -12.65 13.41
CA LYS A 133 5.17 -13.39 14.33
C LYS A 133 5.86 -14.57 13.63
N ASN A 134 5.12 -15.37 12.86
CA ASN A 134 5.61 -16.62 12.30
C ASN A 134 6.35 -16.42 10.97
N TYR A 135 5.90 -15.47 10.14
CA TYR A 135 6.37 -15.31 8.75
C TYR A 135 6.98 -13.93 8.46
N GLY A 136 6.93 -12.99 9.41
CA GLY A 136 7.32 -11.60 9.19
C GLY A 136 8.79 -11.28 9.43
N ASN A 137 9.61 -12.21 9.91
CA ASN A 137 11.06 -12.04 10.08
C ASN A 137 11.46 -10.72 10.78
N GLY A 138 10.73 -10.35 11.83
CA GLY A 138 10.99 -9.14 12.62
C GLY A 138 10.37 -7.84 12.09
N VAL A 139 9.50 -7.89 11.07
CA VAL A 139 8.73 -6.72 10.63
C VAL A 139 7.86 -6.18 11.76
N GLU A 140 7.98 -4.87 12.00
CA GLU A 140 7.09 -4.14 12.90
C GLU A 140 5.79 -3.76 12.18
N ILE A 141 4.65 -4.00 12.85
CA ILE A 141 3.33 -3.66 12.35
C ILE A 141 2.49 -2.91 13.39
N VAL A 142 1.74 -1.92 12.94
CA VAL A 142 0.62 -1.33 13.67
C VAL A 142 -0.65 -2.06 13.25
N ASN A 143 -1.14 -2.91 14.13
CA ASN A 143 -2.29 -3.78 13.88
C ASN A 143 -3.54 -3.24 14.60
N LYS A 144 -4.42 -2.56 13.86
CA LYS A 144 -5.65 -1.92 14.37
C LYS A 144 -6.80 -2.02 13.34
N PRO A 145 -7.24 -3.23 12.97
CA PRO A 145 -8.37 -3.39 12.06
C PRO A 145 -9.68 -2.86 12.67
N LEU A 146 -10.57 -2.35 11.80
CA LEU A 146 -11.92 -1.95 12.16
C LEU A 146 -12.87 -3.15 12.31
N PHE A 147 -12.61 -4.24 11.59
CA PHE A 147 -13.33 -5.50 11.74
C PHE A 147 -12.72 -6.31 12.91
N ASN A 148 -13.52 -6.52 13.95
CA ASN A 148 -13.09 -7.09 15.24
C ASN A 148 -13.85 -8.37 15.63
N GLU A 149 -14.70 -8.87 14.74
CA GLU A 149 -15.50 -10.07 14.98
C GLU A 149 -14.66 -11.33 14.74
N GLN A 150 -15.12 -12.46 15.30
CA GLN A 150 -14.47 -13.75 15.07
C GLN A 150 -14.79 -14.25 13.67
N ILE A 151 -13.76 -14.75 13.00
CA ILE A 151 -13.84 -15.40 11.70
C ILE A 151 -13.79 -16.91 11.97
N PRO A 152 -14.84 -17.67 11.61
CA PRO A 152 -14.91 -19.10 11.92
C PRO A 152 -13.74 -19.89 11.34
N TYR A 153 -13.36 -19.58 10.10
CA TYR A 153 -12.24 -20.19 9.42
C TYR A 153 -11.66 -19.26 8.37
N VAL A 154 -10.34 -19.18 8.29
CA VAL A 154 -9.64 -18.63 7.12
C VAL A 154 -8.37 -19.42 6.87
N GLN A 155 -8.14 -19.76 5.61
CA GLN A 155 -6.94 -20.44 5.17
C GLN A 155 -5.98 -19.44 4.53
N MET A 156 -4.69 -19.57 4.85
CA MET A 156 -3.58 -19.06 4.05
C MET A 156 -3.21 -20.19 3.08
N HIS A 157 -3.39 -20.00 1.78
CA HIS A 157 -3.31 -21.09 0.81
C HIS A 157 -2.34 -20.77 -0.33
N GLU A 158 -1.15 -21.36 -0.28
CA GLU A 158 -0.07 -21.13 -1.26
C GLU A 158 0.27 -19.63 -1.44
N GLU A 159 0.28 -18.93 -0.31
CA GLU A 159 0.53 -17.50 -0.21
C GLU A 159 1.76 -17.26 0.65
N THR A 160 2.48 -16.18 0.37
CA THR A 160 3.41 -15.63 1.35
C THR A 160 2.64 -14.89 2.45
N GLY A 161 3.32 -14.58 3.57
CA GLY A 161 2.70 -13.80 4.64
C GLY A 161 2.19 -12.44 4.13
N TYR A 162 2.90 -11.83 3.18
CA TYR A 162 2.48 -10.54 2.60
C TYR A 162 1.24 -10.69 1.71
N GLU A 163 1.22 -11.68 0.80
CA GLU A 163 0.09 -11.97 -0.07
C GLU A 163 -1.19 -12.24 0.74
N PHE A 164 -1.06 -13.06 1.78
CA PHE A 164 -2.17 -13.41 2.67
C PHE A 164 -2.73 -12.17 3.39
N LEU A 165 -1.86 -11.38 4.05
CA LEU A 165 -2.27 -10.15 4.75
C LEU A 165 -2.94 -9.15 3.81
N ARG A 166 -2.38 -8.98 2.61
CA ARG A 166 -2.93 -8.11 1.58
C ARG A 166 -4.31 -8.58 1.12
N ARG A 167 -4.51 -9.89 0.95
CA ARG A 167 -5.80 -10.47 0.58
C ARG A 167 -6.84 -10.28 1.68
N ILE A 168 -6.53 -10.59 2.92
CA ILE A 168 -7.50 -10.44 4.02
C ILE A 168 -7.82 -8.96 4.27
N ALA A 169 -6.85 -8.05 4.11
CA ALA A 169 -7.12 -6.61 4.15
C ALA A 169 -8.12 -6.19 3.07
N TYR A 170 -7.94 -6.69 1.83
CA TYR A 170 -8.90 -6.46 0.75
C TYR A 170 -10.27 -7.05 1.04
N GLN A 171 -10.33 -8.30 1.48
CA GLN A 171 -11.57 -9.02 1.78
C GLN A 171 -12.37 -8.30 2.88
N TYR A 172 -11.72 -7.83 3.94
CA TYR A 172 -12.37 -7.18 5.09
C TYR A 172 -12.32 -5.64 5.05
N GLY A 173 -11.90 -5.04 3.93
CA GLY A 173 -11.94 -3.58 3.71
C GLY A 173 -11.01 -2.76 4.62
N GLU A 174 -9.91 -3.38 5.06
CA GLU A 174 -8.88 -2.76 5.89
C GLU A 174 -7.79 -2.10 5.02
N TRP A 175 -7.07 -1.15 5.60
CA TRP A 175 -5.88 -0.58 4.96
C TRP A 175 -4.70 -1.51 5.15
N PHE A 176 -3.84 -1.64 4.14
CA PHE A 176 -2.58 -2.36 4.24
C PHE A 176 -1.48 -1.63 3.48
N TYR A 177 -0.62 -0.91 4.20
CA TYR A 177 0.46 -0.13 3.58
C TYR A 177 1.59 0.18 4.54
N TYR A 178 2.76 0.48 3.97
CA TYR A 178 3.91 0.99 4.70
C TYR A 178 3.91 2.52 4.62
N ASP A 179 4.00 3.23 5.74
CA ASP A 179 4.02 4.70 5.74
C ASP A 179 5.42 5.30 5.49
N GLY A 180 6.41 4.43 5.25
CA GLY A 180 7.83 4.78 5.19
C GLY A 180 8.59 4.44 6.46
N GLN A 181 7.93 4.15 7.57
CA GLN A 181 8.56 3.75 8.83
C GLN A 181 7.93 2.50 9.45
N LYS A 182 6.61 2.37 9.39
CA LYS A 182 5.83 1.26 9.96
C LYS A 182 4.85 0.69 8.94
N LEU A 183 4.65 -0.62 9.00
CA LEU A 183 3.56 -1.30 8.28
C LEU A 183 2.26 -1.10 9.07
N HIS A 184 1.17 -0.80 8.40
CA HIS A 184 -0.15 -0.64 9.02
C HIS A 184 -1.11 -1.68 8.48
N PHE A 185 -1.88 -2.28 9.38
CA PHE A 185 -3.09 -3.05 9.08
C PHE A 185 -4.27 -2.38 9.78
N GLY A 186 -5.13 -1.74 8.98
CA GLY A 186 -6.18 -0.81 9.44
C GLY A 186 -5.82 0.66 9.23
N ASN A 187 -6.84 1.52 9.22
CA ASN A 187 -6.65 2.97 9.04
C ASN A 187 -6.07 3.59 10.32
N PRO A 188 -4.91 4.28 10.26
CA PRO A 188 -4.28 4.88 11.44
C PRO A 188 -5.06 6.06 12.04
N GLN A 189 -6.08 6.60 11.37
CA GLN A 189 -6.92 7.72 11.82
C GLN A 189 -6.09 8.97 12.18
N LYS A 190 -5.02 9.22 11.42
CA LYS A 190 -4.11 10.35 11.59
C LYS A 190 -3.99 11.11 10.27
N ASP A 191 -4.74 12.19 10.16
CA ASP A 191 -4.69 13.06 8.99
C ASP A 191 -4.05 14.40 9.38
N LYS A 192 -2.84 14.65 8.86
CA LYS A 192 -2.27 16.00 8.81
C LYS A 192 -2.55 16.56 7.42
N ASN A 193 -3.40 17.58 7.36
CA ASN A 193 -3.68 18.26 6.09
C ASN A 193 -2.52 19.19 5.73
N GLU A 194 -1.75 18.81 4.73
CA GLU A 194 -0.72 19.67 4.14
C GLU A 194 -1.33 20.49 2.99
N THR A 195 -1.00 21.78 2.88
CA THR A 195 -1.44 22.58 1.73
C THR A 195 -0.29 22.73 0.74
N VAL A 196 -0.56 22.38 -0.52
CA VAL A 196 0.38 22.56 -1.64
C VAL A 196 -0.28 23.43 -2.71
N THR A 197 0.47 24.44 -3.18
CA THR A 197 -0.03 25.42 -4.14
C THR A 197 0.69 25.24 -5.48
N TYR A 198 -0.08 25.26 -6.57
CA TYR A 198 0.46 25.27 -7.92
C TYR A 198 1.31 26.51 -8.18
N ASP A 199 2.44 26.32 -8.86
CA ASP A 199 3.45 27.36 -9.13
C ASP A 199 4.16 27.89 -7.86
N VAL A 200 4.01 27.19 -6.72
CA VAL A 200 4.73 27.46 -5.47
C VAL A 200 5.48 26.20 -5.04
N GLU A 201 4.76 25.19 -4.55
CA GLU A 201 5.32 23.87 -4.24
C GLU A 201 5.17 22.88 -5.40
N LEU A 202 4.09 22.99 -6.18
CA LEU A 202 3.81 22.09 -7.32
C LEU A 202 4.29 22.70 -8.63
N GLU A 203 5.06 21.92 -9.39
CA GLU A 203 5.48 22.25 -10.76
C GLU A 203 4.41 21.85 -11.78
N THR A 204 3.74 20.71 -11.55
CA THR A 204 2.67 20.22 -12.41
C THR A 204 1.51 19.73 -11.56
N VAL A 205 0.30 19.88 -12.09
CA VAL A 205 -0.92 19.33 -11.53
C VAL A 205 -1.80 18.80 -12.65
N SER A 206 -2.37 17.61 -12.47
CA SER A 206 -3.28 16.96 -13.38
C SER A 206 -4.44 16.40 -12.59
N PHE A 207 -5.65 16.76 -12.99
CA PHE A 207 -6.89 16.30 -12.38
C PHE A 207 -7.68 15.52 -13.43
N GLY A 208 -8.32 14.43 -13.04
CA GLY A 208 -9.19 13.71 -13.95
C GLY A 208 -10.21 12.83 -13.25
N SER A 209 -11.10 12.30 -14.07
CA SER A 209 -12.14 11.37 -13.65
C SER A 209 -12.32 10.27 -14.70
N ARG A 210 -12.92 9.15 -14.29
CA ARG A 210 -13.23 7.99 -15.12
C ARG A 210 -14.58 7.41 -14.71
N ILE A 211 -15.18 6.59 -15.58
CA ILE A 211 -16.42 5.85 -15.30
C ILE A 211 -16.11 4.42 -14.82
N ALA A 212 -16.97 3.83 -14.00
CA ALA A 212 -16.87 2.45 -13.52
C ALA A 212 -18.26 1.79 -13.36
N PRO A 213 -18.39 0.45 -13.42
CA PRO A 213 -19.67 -0.20 -13.16
C PRO A 213 -20.02 -0.18 -11.67
N PHE A 214 -21.29 0.12 -11.33
CA PHE A 214 -21.79 0.14 -9.94
C PHE A 214 -22.97 -0.79 -9.67
N HIS A 215 -23.53 -1.42 -10.72
CA HIS A 215 -24.63 -2.39 -10.58
C HIS A 215 -24.09 -3.80 -10.36
N TYR A 216 -23.71 -4.08 -9.12
CA TYR A 216 -23.26 -5.42 -8.72
C TYR A 216 -23.88 -5.88 -7.41
N SER A 217 -24.10 -7.19 -7.32
CA SER A 217 -24.60 -7.88 -6.14
C SER A 217 -23.74 -9.07 -5.77
N ARG A 218 -23.90 -9.52 -4.53
CA ARG A 218 -23.24 -10.69 -3.96
C ARG A 218 -24.27 -11.64 -3.36
N HIS A 219 -23.99 -12.92 -3.50
CA HIS A 219 -24.75 -13.98 -2.84
C HIS A 219 -23.80 -14.91 -2.09
N ASP A 220 -24.35 -15.54 -1.06
CA ASP A 220 -23.68 -16.53 -0.23
C ASP A 220 -24.74 -17.45 0.39
N TYR A 221 -24.34 -18.44 1.18
CA TYR A 221 -25.25 -19.38 1.82
C TYR A 221 -24.77 -19.76 3.22
N MET A 222 -25.62 -19.53 4.22
CA MET A 222 -25.39 -19.98 5.60
C MET A 222 -26.01 -21.36 5.79
N ALA A 223 -25.15 -22.38 5.82
CA ALA A 223 -25.57 -23.76 5.95
C ALA A 223 -26.19 -24.09 7.32
N GLU A 224 -25.73 -23.43 8.39
CA GLU A 224 -26.24 -23.65 9.76
C GLU A 224 -27.72 -23.33 9.90
N ASP A 225 -28.18 -22.30 9.17
CA ASP A 225 -29.54 -21.77 9.22
C ASP A 225 -30.39 -22.13 7.98
N ASP A 226 -29.87 -22.91 7.02
CA ASP A 226 -30.48 -23.14 5.70
C ASP A 226 -30.93 -21.81 5.05
N ARG A 227 -30.01 -20.83 5.02
CA ARG A 227 -30.35 -19.45 4.69
C ARG A 227 -29.51 -18.91 3.53
N PRO A 228 -30.13 -18.58 2.37
CA PRO A 228 -29.44 -17.83 1.33
C PRO A 228 -29.20 -16.40 1.79
N LEU A 229 -28.00 -15.90 1.49
CA LEU A 229 -27.64 -14.51 1.70
C LEU A 229 -27.63 -13.78 0.36
N TYR A 230 -28.13 -12.55 0.35
CA TYR A 230 -28.07 -11.66 -0.80
C TYR A 230 -27.80 -10.22 -0.36
N ALA A 231 -26.94 -9.53 -1.10
CA ALA A 231 -26.60 -8.12 -0.91
C ALA A 231 -26.51 -7.48 -2.29
N ASP A 232 -27.21 -6.36 -2.48
CA ASP A 232 -27.22 -5.58 -3.71
C ASP A 232 -26.44 -4.27 -3.57
N ASP A 233 -26.39 -3.51 -4.65
CA ASP A 233 -25.70 -2.22 -4.73
C ASP A 233 -26.36 -1.10 -3.90
N SER A 234 -27.35 -1.39 -3.05
CA SER A 234 -28.00 -0.41 -2.18
C SER A 234 -27.10 0.15 -1.07
N ALA A 235 -25.94 -0.48 -0.83
CA ALA A 235 -24.96 -0.04 0.16
C ALA A 235 -24.57 1.44 -0.03
N ARG A 236 -24.65 2.21 1.06
CA ARG A 236 -24.31 3.63 1.08
C ARG A 236 -22.82 3.83 1.27
N VAL A 237 -22.19 4.58 0.37
CA VAL A 237 -20.78 4.95 0.49
C VAL A 237 -20.67 6.31 1.17
N ASN A 238 -19.89 6.37 2.25
CA ASN A 238 -19.57 7.62 2.93
C ASN A 238 -18.44 8.39 2.21
N GLY A 239 -18.33 9.69 2.45
CA GLY A 239 -17.22 10.50 1.93
C GLY A 239 -17.39 11.01 0.49
N ILE A 240 -18.59 10.87 -0.09
CA ILE A 240 -18.90 11.34 -1.45
C ILE A 240 -18.88 12.88 -1.49
N ASN A 241 -17.93 13.44 -2.22
CA ASN A 241 -17.87 14.87 -2.53
C ASN A 241 -18.59 15.19 -3.86
N THR A 242 -18.65 16.47 -4.23
CA THR A 242 -19.35 16.92 -5.45
C THR A 242 -18.77 16.35 -6.75
N TYR A 243 -17.46 16.11 -6.82
CA TYR A 243 -16.84 15.47 -7.99
C TYR A 243 -17.25 14.00 -8.09
N LEU A 244 -17.18 13.27 -6.99
CA LEU A 244 -17.57 11.86 -6.91
C LEU A 244 -19.04 11.66 -7.23
N ALA A 245 -19.94 12.49 -6.68
CA ALA A 245 -21.38 12.42 -6.95
C ALA A 245 -21.69 12.55 -8.46
N ASN A 246 -21.00 13.47 -9.16
CA ASN A 246 -21.16 13.62 -10.60
C ASN A 246 -20.59 12.42 -11.38
N ALA A 247 -19.43 11.89 -10.97
CA ALA A 247 -18.81 10.74 -11.61
C ALA A 247 -19.61 9.44 -11.42
N ILE A 248 -20.20 9.22 -10.24
CA ILE A 248 -21.13 8.11 -9.95
C ILE A 248 -22.35 8.20 -10.87
N ARG A 249 -23.04 9.35 -10.87
CA ARG A 249 -24.24 9.55 -11.71
C ARG A 249 -23.95 9.31 -13.20
N THR A 250 -22.78 9.73 -13.68
CA THR A 250 -22.35 9.50 -15.07
C THR A 250 -22.03 8.04 -15.32
N SER A 251 -21.46 7.36 -14.33
CA SER A 251 -21.13 5.93 -14.42
C SER A 251 -22.38 5.06 -14.50
N GLU A 252 -23.36 5.31 -13.63
CA GLU A 252 -24.65 4.60 -13.57
C GLU A 252 -25.50 4.81 -14.84
N SER A 253 -25.37 5.97 -15.51
CA SER A 253 -26.10 6.20 -16.77
C SER A 253 -25.54 5.39 -17.94
N ILE A 254 -24.25 5.02 -17.90
CA ILE A 254 -23.55 4.27 -18.95
C ILE A 254 -23.58 2.77 -18.68
N TYR A 255 -23.19 2.35 -17.49
CA TYR A 255 -23.12 0.93 -17.10
C TYR A 255 -24.41 0.51 -16.40
N GLN A 256 -25.39 0.06 -17.18
CA GLN A 256 -26.71 -0.33 -16.68
C GLN A 256 -26.87 -1.84 -16.42
N SER A 257 -25.92 -2.66 -16.89
CA SER A 257 -26.01 -4.12 -16.76
C SER A 257 -25.79 -4.57 -15.31
N PRO A 258 -26.72 -5.33 -14.70
CA PRO A 258 -26.51 -5.92 -13.39
C PRO A 258 -25.51 -7.08 -13.47
N THR A 259 -24.71 -7.24 -12.42
CA THR A 259 -23.78 -8.37 -12.27
C THR A 259 -23.94 -9.01 -10.91
N THR A 260 -23.90 -10.34 -10.84
CA THR A 260 -24.04 -11.09 -9.58
C THR A 260 -22.88 -12.06 -9.46
N LEU A 261 -22.15 -11.99 -8.35
CA LEU A 261 -21.03 -12.90 -8.06
C LEU A 261 -21.18 -13.53 -6.67
N TYR A 262 -20.42 -14.59 -6.43
CA TYR A 262 -20.29 -15.18 -5.10
C TYR A 262 -19.50 -14.23 -4.17
N ASN A 263 -19.85 -14.24 -2.88
CA ASN A 263 -19.16 -13.46 -1.88
C ASN A 263 -17.72 -13.97 -1.65
N LYS A 264 -16.73 -13.06 -1.60
CA LYS A 264 -15.31 -13.46 -1.56
C LYS A 264 -14.78 -13.74 -0.16
N ALA A 265 -15.40 -13.20 0.89
CA ALA A 265 -14.93 -13.37 2.26
C ALA A 265 -15.96 -14.15 3.08
N ILE A 266 -15.47 -15.00 3.99
CA ILE A 266 -16.35 -15.77 4.87
C ILE A 266 -17.03 -14.81 5.84
N VAL A 267 -18.36 -14.91 5.92
CA VAL A 267 -19.20 -14.09 6.79
C VAL A 267 -19.98 -15.00 7.74
N GLY A 268 -19.88 -14.75 9.04
CA GLY A 268 -20.68 -15.45 10.05
C GLY A 268 -22.10 -14.89 10.22
N HIS A 269 -22.42 -13.76 9.58
CA HIS A 269 -23.71 -13.08 9.73
C HIS A 269 -24.07 -12.26 8.46
N PRO A 270 -25.36 -12.17 8.07
CA PRO A 270 -25.80 -11.46 6.86
C PRO A 270 -25.36 -9.99 6.79
N VAL A 271 -25.29 -9.31 7.95
CA VAL A 271 -24.90 -7.89 8.04
C VAL A 271 -23.48 -7.66 7.49
N HIS A 272 -22.58 -8.63 7.61
CA HIS A 272 -21.24 -8.49 7.06
C HIS A 272 -21.24 -8.45 5.55
N MET A 273 -22.12 -9.19 4.87
CA MET A 273 -22.12 -9.21 3.40
C MET A 273 -22.46 -7.83 2.81
N ASN A 274 -23.43 -7.13 3.38
CA ASN A 274 -23.73 -5.74 3.01
C ASN A 274 -22.53 -4.80 3.26
N ARG A 275 -21.84 -4.99 4.40
CA ARG A 275 -20.64 -4.22 4.76
C ARG A 275 -19.47 -4.49 3.81
N LEU A 276 -19.27 -5.74 3.36
CA LEU A 276 -18.25 -6.09 2.38
C LEU A 276 -18.54 -5.46 1.01
N LEU A 277 -19.81 -5.42 0.62
CA LEU A 277 -20.24 -4.78 -0.63
C LEU A 277 -20.09 -3.26 -0.58
N GLU A 278 -20.36 -2.63 0.57
CA GLU A 278 -20.03 -1.23 0.84
C GLU A 278 -18.53 -0.96 0.61
N PHE A 279 -17.66 -1.88 1.04
CA PHE A 279 -16.21 -1.73 0.89
C PHE A 279 -15.79 -1.80 -0.58
N GLU A 280 -16.35 -2.72 -1.35
CA GLU A 280 -16.14 -2.80 -2.79
C GLU A 280 -16.59 -1.52 -3.49
N LYS A 281 -17.83 -1.08 -3.21
CA LYS A 281 -18.40 0.16 -3.74
C LYS A 281 -17.61 1.40 -3.38
N GLY A 282 -17.10 1.46 -2.16
CA GLY A 282 -16.23 2.53 -1.71
C GLY A 282 -14.91 2.58 -2.47
N ARG A 283 -14.27 1.44 -2.75
CA ARG A 283 -13.01 1.37 -3.51
C ARG A 283 -13.20 1.80 -4.97
N ASP A 284 -14.28 1.34 -5.60
CA ASP A 284 -14.60 1.73 -6.97
C ASP A 284 -14.92 3.22 -7.06
N THR A 285 -15.72 3.72 -6.11
CA THR A 285 -16.02 5.15 -5.97
C THR A 285 -14.75 5.97 -5.80
N ALA A 286 -13.83 5.55 -4.94
CA ALA A 286 -12.57 6.25 -4.70
C ALA A 286 -11.68 6.34 -5.95
N SER A 287 -11.83 5.39 -6.88
CA SER A 287 -11.07 5.33 -8.13
C SER A 287 -11.62 6.22 -9.25
N LEU A 288 -12.83 6.78 -9.08
CA LEU A 288 -13.49 7.58 -10.11
C LEU A 288 -12.84 8.94 -10.34
N VAL A 289 -12.18 9.50 -9.33
CA VAL A 289 -11.54 10.82 -9.39
C VAL A 289 -10.12 10.67 -8.90
N TRP A 290 -9.18 11.33 -9.58
CA TRP A 290 -7.77 11.26 -9.25
C TRP A 290 -7.09 12.60 -9.45
N LEU A 291 -6.00 12.79 -8.71
CA LEU A 291 -5.08 13.91 -8.87
C LEU A 291 -3.67 13.36 -9.01
N ARG A 292 -2.88 13.93 -9.92
CA ARG A 292 -1.45 13.69 -10.08
C ARG A 292 -0.70 15.00 -10.07
N GLY A 293 0.53 15.00 -9.62
CA GLY A 293 1.35 16.20 -9.65
C GLY A 293 2.83 15.91 -9.46
N LYS A 294 3.63 16.90 -9.82
CA LYS A 294 5.07 16.95 -9.53
C LYS A 294 5.32 18.11 -8.58
N SER A 295 6.08 17.88 -7.51
CA SER A 295 6.38 18.88 -6.49
C SER A 295 7.86 18.91 -6.14
N LYS A 296 8.29 20.01 -5.52
CA LYS A 296 9.65 20.19 -4.99
C LYS A 296 9.74 20.14 -3.46
N THR A 297 8.62 19.89 -2.77
CA THR A 297 8.57 19.82 -1.30
C THR A 297 8.52 18.39 -0.79
N CYS A 298 9.20 18.08 0.31
CA CYS A 298 9.15 16.76 0.96
C CYS A 298 7.92 16.57 1.87
N ARG A 299 6.98 17.53 1.87
CA ARG A 299 5.76 17.46 2.70
C ARG A 299 4.64 16.59 2.08
N VAL A 300 4.79 16.17 0.82
CA VAL A 300 3.92 15.18 0.18
C VAL A 300 4.37 13.78 0.60
N ARG A 301 3.58 13.09 1.43
CA ARG A 301 3.93 11.77 1.99
C ARG A 301 2.84 10.73 1.71
N ILE A 302 3.24 9.48 1.54
CA ILE A 302 2.34 8.35 1.30
C ILE A 302 1.27 8.24 2.40
N GLY A 303 0.00 8.07 2.01
CA GLY A 303 -1.12 7.92 2.93
C GLY A 303 -1.64 9.21 3.55
N GLU A 304 -0.88 10.32 3.50
CA GLU A 304 -1.31 11.61 4.06
C GLU A 304 -2.19 12.39 3.05
N PRO A 305 -3.18 13.17 3.54
CA PRO A 305 -3.98 14.04 2.70
C PRO A 305 -3.25 15.36 2.38
N ILE A 306 -3.35 15.80 1.12
CA ILE A 306 -2.90 17.09 0.65
C ILE A 306 -4.08 17.92 0.13
N ALA A 307 -4.16 19.19 0.55
CA ALA A 307 -5.09 20.18 0.02
C ALA A 307 -4.40 20.92 -1.14
N VAL A 308 -5.00 20.88 -2.33
CA VAL A 308 -4.37 21.42 -3.54
C VAL A 308 -5.02 22.74 -3.95
N LYS A 309 -4.19 23.78 -4.05
CA LYS A 309 -4.64 25.14 -4.39
C LYS A 309 -4.04 25.65 -5.68
N ILE A 310 -4.82 26.46 -6.40
CA ILE A 310 -4.41 27.24 -7.56
C ILE A 310 -4.29 28.72 -7.16
N PRO A 311 -3.24 29.45 -7.58
CA PRO A 311 -3.09 30.87 -7.31
C PRO A 311 -4.30 31.71 -7.76
N ALA A 312 -4.59 32.76 -7.01
CA ALA A 312 -5.72 33.65 -7.28
C ALA A 312 -5.62 34.39 -8.63
N SER A 313 -4.40 34.56 -9.15
CA SER A 313 -4.14 35.15 -10.45
C SER A 313 -4.54 34.27 -11.63
N MET A 314 -4.76 32.97 -11.41
CA MET A 314 -4.99 32.01 -12.51
C MET A 314 -6.46 31.62 -12.67
N CYS A 315 -7.24 31.51 -11.59
CA CYS A 315 -8.65 31.13 -11.67
C CYS A 315 -9.49 31.58 -10.46
N ASN A 316 -10.81 31.65 -10.65
CA ASN A 316 -11.77 31.96 -9.58
C ASN A 316 -11.93 30.78 -8.60
N ARG A 317 -11.97 29.54 -9.11
CA ARG A 317 -12.07 28.32 -8.28
C ARG A 317 -10.68 27.82 -7.92
N ARG A 318 -10.16 28.34 -6.81
CA ARG A 318 -8.79 28.09 -6.35
C ARG A 318 -8.59 26.72 -5.69
N ASP A 319 -9.65 26.12 -5.14
CA ASP A 319 -9.55 24.86 -4.42
C ASP A 319 -9.88 23.68 -5.33
N LEU A 320 -8.89 22.81 -5.56
CA LEU A 320 -9.05 21.56 -6.30
C LEU A 320 -9.53 20.41 -5.40
N GLY A 321 -9.56 20.60 -4.09
CA GLY A 321 -9.97 19.62 -3.10
C GLY A 321 -8.79 18.99 -2.36
N GLN A 322 -9.13 18.02 -1.51
CA GLN A 322 -8.16 17.25 -0.73
C GLN A 322 -8.00 15.86 -1.33
N TYR A 323 -6.75 15.43 -1.47
CA TYR A 323 -6.39 14.15 -2.05
C TYR A 323 -5.43 13.39 -1.14
N ARG A 324 -5.74 12.13 -0.85
CA ARG A 324 -4.85 11.24 -0.13
C ARG A 324 -3.82 10.68 -1.09
N VAL A 325 -2.55 10.83 -0.74
CA VAL A 325 -1.43 10.35 -1.56
C VAL A 325 -1.42 8.82 -1.55
N MET A 326 -1.61 8.22 -2.72
CA MET A 326 -1.65 6.77 -2.94
C MET A 326 -0.35 6.21 -3.47
N SER A 327 0.43 7.05 -4.16
CA SER A 327 1.81 6.75 -4.51
C SER A 327 2.62 8.03 -4.57
N VAL A 328 3.91 7.92 -4.26
CA VAL A 328 4.86 9.01 -4.41
C VAL A 328 6.22 8.44 -4.81
N ILE A 329 6.83 9.04 -5.82
CA ILE A 329 8.18 8.76 -6.26
C ILE A 329 9.02 9.98 -5.88
N HIS A 330 9.99 9.78 -5.01
CA HIS A 330 10.97 10.78 -4.61
C HIS A 330 12.26 10.58 -5.39
N GLU A 331 12.81 11.66 -5.91
CA GLU A 331 14.04 11.65 -6.70
C GLU A 331 14.98 12.74 -6.21
N VAL A 332 16.27 12.41 -6.07
CA VAL A 332 17.36 13.38 -5.98
C VAL A 332 18.28 13.13 -7.16
N ASP A 333 18.42 14.14 -8.02
CA ASP A 333 19.24 14.04 -9.23
C ASP A 333 20.74 14.19 -8.92
N LYS A 334 21.58 14.02 -9.96
CA LYS A 334 23.04 14.13 -9.85
C LYS A 334 23.52 15.52 -9.40
N ASN A 335 22.68 16.55 -9.50
CA ASN A 335 22.97 17.92 -9.05
C ASN A 335 22.51 18.15 -7.59
N GLY A 336 21.95 17.13 -6.93
CA GLY A 336 21.39 17.23 -5.59
C GLY A 336 20.00 17.87 -5.55
N VAL A 337 19.34 18.04 -6.69
CA VAL A 337 18.00 18.65 -6.75
C VAL A 337 16.95 17.61 -6.45
N TYR A 338 16.17 17.86 -5.41
CA TYR A 338 15.05 17.02 -5.02
C TYR A 338 13.77 17.36 -5.81
N SER A 339 13.02 16.33 -6.20
CA SER A 339 11.62 16.47 -6.59
C SER A 339 10.84 15.21 -6.24
N ASN A 340 9.51 15.28 -6.32
CA ASN A 340 8.67 14.10 -6.28
C ASN A 340 7.52 14.16 -7.28
N THR A 341 7.04 12.99 -7.69
CA THR A 341 5.81 12.82 -8.46
C THR A 341 4.85 11.97 -7.65
N PHE A 342 3.58 12.38 -7.54
CA PHE A 342 2.58 11.68 -6.73
C PHE A 342 1.26 11.47 -7.48
N GLU A 343 0.50 10.49 -7.01
CA GLU A 343 -0.89 10.24 -7.39
C GLU A 343 -1.74 10.14 -6.12
N GLY A 344 -2.96 10.67 -6.16
CA GLY A 344 -3.89 10.64 -5.04
C GLY A 344 -5.35 10.52 -5.46
N ILE A 345 -6.16 10.08 -4.51
CA ILE A 345 -7.63 9.93 -4.60
C ILE A 345 -8.30 10.91 -3.63
N PRO A 346 -9.60 11.24 -3.75
CA PRO A 346 -10.28 12.10 -2.80
C PRO A 346 -10.07 11.67 -1.35
N ALA A 347 -9.55 12.57 -0.51
CA ALA A 347 -9.14 12.25 0.86
C ALA A 347 -10.30 11.83 1.79
N SER A 348 -11.52 12.23 1.44
CA SER A 348 -12.76 11.84 2.13
C SER A 348 -13.11 10.36 1.97
N MET A 349 -12.46 9.65 1.05
CA MET A 349 -12.68 8.22 0.84
C MET A 349 -11.80 7.40 1.78
N GLU A 350 -12.44 6.67 2.69
CA GLU A 350 -11.74 5.74 3.60
C GLU A 350 -11.54 4.35 2.99
N ARG A 351 -12.20 4.03 1.87
CA ARG A 351 -12.04 2.73 1.19
C ARG A 351 -10.99 2.88 0.09
N ILE A 352 -9.82 2.33 0.37
CA ILE A 352 -8.64 2.48 -0.49
C ILE A 352 -8.68 1.49 -1.65
N PRO A 353 -8.56 1.95 -2.91
CA PRO A 353 -8.43 1.06 -4.06
C PRO A 353 -7.25 0.10 -3.91
N VAL A 354 -7.49 -1.17 -4.19
CA VAL A 354 -6.47 -2.23 -4.19
C VAL A 354 -6.51 -2.93 -5.53
N ASN A 355 -5.41 -2.86 -6.29
CA ASN A 355 -5.32 -3.52 -7.59
C ASN A 355 -4.70 -4.90 -7.44
N ASN A 356 -4.99 -5.85 -8.34
CA ASN A 356 -4.25 -7.11 -8.45
C ASN A 356 -4.21 -7.96 -7.16
N VAL A 357 -5.31 -8.04 -6.41
CA VAL A 357 -5.43 -9.02 -5.31
C VAL A 357 -5.83 -10.36 -5.89
N VAL A 358 -4.97 -11.35 -5.76
CA VAL A 358 -5.26 -12.73 -6.15
C VAL A 358 -6.03 -13.40 -5.01
N ILE A 359 -7.15 -14.04 -5.34
CA ILE A 359 -7.87 -14.89 -4.40
C ILE A 359 -7.38 -16.32 -4.68
N PRO A 360 -6.80 -17.02 -3.70
CA PRO A 360 -6.29 -18.37 -3.92
C PRO A 360 -7.45 -19.33 -4.19
N GLU A 361 -7.22 -20.27 -5.10
CA GLU A 361 -8.15 -21.34 -5.42
C GLU A 361 -7.62 -22.64 -4.79
N ALA A 362 -8.37 -23.18 -3.83
CA ALA A 362 -8.02 -24.45 -3.21
C ALA A 362 -8.60 -25.62 -4.00
N HIS A 363 -7.79 -26.65 -4.21
CA HIS A 363 -8.22 -27.92 -4.80
C HIS A 363 -8.53 -28.98 -3.72
N PRO A 364 -9.28 -30.04 -4.03
CA PRO A 364 -9.50 -31.14 -3.10
C PRO A 364 -8.19 -31.71 -2.56
N MET A 365 -8.08 -31.79 -1.23
CA MET A 365 -6.90 -32.32 -0.54
C MET A 365 -7.28 -33.43 0.42
N LEU A 366 -6.37 -34.38 0.62
CA LEU A 366 -6.54 -35.43 1.61
C LEU A 366 -6.34 -34.85 3.02
N ALA A 367 -7.21 -35.27 3.93
CA ALA A 367 -7.14 -34.91 5.33
C ALA A 367 -7.52 -36.11 6.22
N LYS A 368 -6.94 -36.18 7.42
CA LYS A 368 -7.27 -37.22 8.40
C LYS A 368 -8.38 -36.71 9.32
N VAL A 369 -9.42 -37.52 9.51
CA VAL A 369 -10.45 -37.24 10.53
C VAL A 369 -9.83 -37.37 11.92
N ILE A 370 -9.95 -36.32 12.72
CA ILE A 370 -9.40 -36.26 14.10
C ILE A 370 -10.50 -36.20 15.16
N SER A 371 -11.73 -35.83 14.80
CA SER A 371 -12.87 -35.86 15.72
C SER A 371 -14.19 -35.97 14.94
N ASN A 372 -15.13 -36.73 15.51
CA ASN A 372 -16.51 -36.86 15.03
C ASN A 372 -17.51 -36.21 16.00
N ALA A 373 -17.03 -35.44 16.99
CA ALA A 373 -17.91 -34.69 17.87
C ALA A 373 -18.59 -33.57 17.06
N ASP A 374 -19.91 -33.66 16.92
CA ASP A 374 -20.73 -32.68 16.19
C ASP A 374 -21.91 -32.25 17.07
N PRO A 375 -21.71 -31.23 17.92
CA PRO A 375 -22.73 -30.81 18.89
C PRO A 375 -24.08 -30.43 18.26
N GLU A 376 -24.07 -30.00 17.00
CA GLU A 376 -25.27 -29.57 16.27
C GLU A 376 -25.89 -30.69 15.44
N SER A 377 -25.31 -31.90 15.46
CA SER A 377 -25.85 -33.10 14.81
C SER A 377 -26.15 -32.95 13.30
N GLN A 378 -25.28 -32.23 12.58
CA GLN A 378 -25.36 -31.98 11.14
C GLN A 378 -24.58 -33.01 10.30
N GLY A 379 -23.88 -33.95 10.93
CA GLY A 379 -23.03 -34.95 10.26
C GLY A 379 -21.62 -34.43 9.91
N ARG A 380 -21.13 -33.42 10.63
CA ARG A 380 -19.81 -32.82 10.40
C ARG A 380 -18.68 -33.62 11.08
N VAL A 381 -17.47 -33.48 10.56
CA VAL A 381 -16.24 -34.02 11.17
C VAL A 381 -15.16 -32.95 11.20
N LYS A 382 -14.27 -33.00 12.20
CA LYS A 382 -13.05 -32.19 12.23
C LYS A 382 -11.91 -32.97 11.58
N VAL A 383 -11.21 -32.33 10.65
CA VAL A 383 -10.09 -32.94 9.92
C VAL A 383 -8.78 -32.19 10.20
N GLN A 384 -7.67 -32.89 9.98
CA GLN A 384 -6.32 -32.34 9.95
C GLN A 384 -5.74 -32.57 8.54
N PHE A 385 -5.38 -31.49 7.85
CA PHE A 385 -4.65 -31.59 6.58
C PHE A 385 -3.21 -32.03 6.80
N VAL A 386 -2.54 -32.45 5.73
CA VAL A 386 -1.16 -32.99 5.78
C VAL A 386 -0.11 -31.89 6.00
N TRP A 387 -0.45 -30.65 5.64
CA TRP A 387 0.39 -29.46 5.84
C TRP A 387 0.25 -28.88 7.24
#